data_AF-A0A2Z7B978-F1
#
_entry.id   AF-A0A2Z7B978-F1
#
_cell.length_a   1.000
_cell.length_b   1.000
_cell.length_c   1.000
_cell.angle_alpha   90.00
_cell.angle_beta   90.00
_cell.angle_gamma   90.00
#
_symmetry.space_group_name_H-M   'P 1'
#
loop_
_entity.id
_entity.type
_entity.pdbx_description
1 polymer ?
#
loop_
_entity_poly.entity_id
_entity_poly.type
_entity_poly.pdbx_seq_one_letter_code
_entity_poly.pdbx_strand_id
1 'polypeptide(L)'
;MPPRRTKARGTEENSNTESTTQGSENSTLTHAQIAELVATTVAQILAGQPAPQPPPNLDQQVGEIRRMREELETRQAEEMRRMREELESQRVEEMRRMYEELENLRTERNSAPPPPPAREVPFSTEVLDADLPQHFKYHNVGEYDGMGDPEEHLSRFENAALLHLCCCGSLLLGLL
;
A
#
# COMPACT_ATOMS: atom_id res chain seq x y z
N MET A 1 0.03 -28.42 -2.52
CA MET A 1 -1.33 -29.00 -2.69
C MET A 1 -1.68 -29.81 -1.45
N PRO A 2 -2.90 -29.73 -0.88
CA PRO A 2 -3.31 -30.53 0.28
C PRO A 2 -3.98 -31.85 -0.16
N PRO A 3 -3.90 -32.94 0.63
CA PRO A 3 -4.55 -34.21 0.29
C PRO A 3 -6.03 -34.25 0.72
N ARG A 4 -6.82 -34.98 -0.08
CA ARG A 4 -8.29 -35.05 -0.07
C ARG A 4 -8.84 -35.99 1.01
N ARG A 5 -10.00 -35.62 1.55
CA ARG A 5 -10.82 -36.37 2.53
C ARG A 5 -11.35 -37.68 1.94
N THR A 6 -11.23 -38.76 2.71
CA THR A 6 -11.83 -40.08 2.44
C THR A 6 -13.34 -40.03 2.68
N LYS A 7 -14.10 -40.55 1.72
CA LYS A 7 -15.55 -40.73 1.76
C LYS A 7 -15.81 -42.23 1.58
N ALA A 8 -16.19 -42.92 2.65
CA ALA A 8 -16.63 -44.31 2.57
C ALA A 8 -18.14 -44.33 2.30
N ARG A 9 -18.52 -45.03 1.23
CA ARG A 9 -19.89 -45.40 0.86
C ARG A 9 -19.88 -46.90 0.61
N GLY A 10 -20.87 -47.59 1.14
CA GLY A 10 -21.26 -48.96 0.84
C GLY A 10 -21.73 -49.66 2.13
N THR A 11 -22.72 -50.53 2.17
CA THR A 11 -23.63 -51.20 1.22
C THR A 11 -24.47 -52.09 2.18
N GLU A 12 -25.80 -51.94 2.26
CA GLU A 12 -26.80 -52.89 1.68
C GLU A 12 -26.72 -54.30 2.33
N GLU A 13 -27.72 -55.02 2.85
CA GLU A 13 -29.20 -55.11 2.72
C GLU A 13 -29.77 -55.99 3.86
N ASN A 14 -31.12 -56.12 3.89
CA ASN A 14 -31.97 -57.15 4.52
C ASN A 14 -32.55 -56.81 5.91
N SER A 15 -33.81 -57.07 6.26
CA SER A 15 -35.01 -57.56 5.55
C SER A 15 -36.23 -57.36 6.45
N ASN A 16 -37.35 -56.93 5.85
CA ASN A 16 -38.75 -57.19 6.20
C ASN A 16 -39.17 -57.27 7.68
N THR A 17 -39.95 -56.29 8.13
CA THR A 17 -41.21 -56.54 8.84
C THR A 17 -42.27 -55.52 8.41
N GLU A 18 -43.33 -56.04 7.81
CA GLU A 18 -44.62 -55.41 7.65
C GLU A 18 -45.27 -55.24 9.03
N SER A 19 -45.76 -54.03 9.37
CA SER A 19 -46.96 -53.82 10.19
C SER A 19 -47.24 -52.32 10.42
N THR A 20 -48.31 -51.85 9.79
CA THR A 20 -49.42 -51.17 10.47
C THR A 20 -49.12 -49.88 11.26
N THR A 21 -49.48 -48.76 10.65
CA THR A 21 -50.15 -47.58 11.26
C THR A 21 -50.32 -47.58 12.79
N GLN A 22 -49.71 -46.63 13.50
CA GLN A 22 -50.42 -45.69 14.38
C GLN A 22 -49.44 -44.78 15.14
N GLY A 23 -49.77 -43.48 15.17
CA GLY A 23 -49.55 -42.64 16.35
C GLY A 23 -48.10 -42.26 16.65
N SER A 24 -47.69 -41.08 16.16
CA SER A 24 -46.89 -40.18 16.99
C SER A 24 -47.72 -39.88 18.23
N GLU A 25 -47.54 -40.67 19.27
CA GLU A 25 -47.99 -40.32 20.61
C GLU A 25 -47.03 -39.23 21.09
N ASN A 26 -47.37 -37.97 20.80
CA ASN A 26 -46.82 -36.86 21.56
C ASN A 26 -47.22 -37.09 23.01
N SER A 27 -46.33 -37.71 23.81
CA SER A 27 -46.49 -37.81 25.25
C SER A 27 -46.75 -36.41 25.78
N THR A 28 -48.02 -36.09 26.01
CA THR A 28 -48.45 -34.78 26.44
C THR A 28 -48.07 -34.69 27.90
N LEU A 29 -46.83 -34.29 28.15
CA LEU A 29 -46.29 -34.11 29.49
C LEU A 29 -47.24 -33.19 30.23
N THR A 30 -47.81 -33.70 31.32
CA THR A 30 -48.67 -32.90 32.17
C THR A 30 -47.83 -31.77 32.78
N HIS A 31 -48.44 -30.62 33.06
CA HIS A 31 -47.75 -29.47 33.67
C HIS A 31 -46.96 -29.86 34.93
N ALA A 32 -47.43 -30.85 35.69
CA ALA A 32 -46.75 -31.39 36.86
C ALA A 32 -45.42 -32.08 36.52
N GLN A 33 -45.37 -32.89 35.46
CA GLN A 33 -44.15 -33.57 35.01
C GLN A 33 -43.11 -32.58 34.48
N ILE A 34 -43.57 -31.51 33.82
CA ILE A 34 -42.69 -30.42 33.37
C ILE A 34 -42.12 -29.66 34.58
N ALA A 35 -42.98 -29.33 35.55
CA ALA A 35 -42.55 -28.66 36.77
C ALA A 35 -41.55 -29.51 37.56
N GLU A 36 -41.77 -30.82 37.65
CA GLU A 36 -40.88 -31.76 38.32
C GLU A 36 -39.55 -31.91 37.59
N LEU A 37 -39.57 -32.00 36.25
CA LEU A 37 -38.35 -32.02 35.45
C LEU A 37 -37.53 -30.75 35.65
N VAL A 38 -38.17 -29.57 35.56
CA VAL A 38 -37.51 -28.28 35.79
C VAL A 38 -36.98 -28.18 37.21
N ALA A 39 -37.77 -28.56 38.22
CA ALA A 39 -37.35 -28.53 39.62
C ALA A 39 -36.14 -29.46 39.86
N THR A 40 -36.17 -30.65 39.26
CA THR A 40 -35.08 -31.62 39.35
C THR A 40 -33.83 -31.12 38.63
N THR A 41 -33.97 -30.54 37.43
CA THR A 41 -32.86 -29.96 36.68
C THR A 41 -32.26 -28.76 37.43
N VAL A 42 -33.08 -27.87 37.99
CA VAL A 42 -32.59 -26.76 38.82
C VAL A 42 -31.90 -27.29 40.07
N ALA A 43 -32.48 -28.29 40.75
CA ALA A 43 -31.85 -28.91 41.91
C ALA A 43 -30.51 -29.56 41.56
N GLN A 44 -30.38 -30.21 40.40
CA GLN A 44 -29.11 -30.76 39.93
C GLN A 44 -28.09 -29.67 39.59
N ILE A 45 -28.52 -28.56 38.99
CA ILE A 45 -27.65 -27.40 38.71
C ILE A 45 -27.16 -26.78 40.02
N LEU A 46 -28.05 -26.65 41.01
CA LEU A 46 -27.72 -26.10 42.32
C LEU A 46 -26.87 -27.06 43.17
N ALA A 47 -27.13 -28.37 43.11
CA ALA A 47 -26.33 -29.39 43.79
C ALA A 47 -24.96 -29.60 43.14
N GLY A 48 -24.85 -29.35 41.83
CA GLY A 48 -23.59 -29.33 41.09
C GLY A 48 -22.85 -28.00 41.16
N GLN A 49 -23.41 -26.96 41.79
CA GLN A 49 -22.67 -25.72 42.01
C GLN A 49 -21.55 -25.99 43.01
N PRO A 50 -20.28 -25.71 42.66
CA PRO A 50 -19.22 -25.69 43.66
C PRO A 50 -19.64 -24.70 44.74
N ALA A 51 -19.43 -25.07 46.01
CA ALA A 51 -19.71 -24.20 47.15
C ALA A 51 -19.18 -22.78 46.85
N PRO A 52 -19.91 -21.71 47.20
CA PRO A 52 -19.48 -20.34 46.94
C PRO A 52 -18.03 -20.21 47.38
N GLN A 53 -17.13 -20.06 46.40
CA GLN A 53 -15.71 -19.97 46.73
C GLN A 53 -15.53 -18.73 47.60
N PRO A 54 -14.67 -18.79 48.63
CA PRO A 54 -14.35 -17.61 49.40
C PRO A 54 -13.98 -16.49 48.43
N PRO A 55 -14.44 -15.24 48.67
CA PRO A 55 -14.18 -14.14 47.75
C PRO A 55 -12.68 -14.10 47.46
N PRO A 56 -12.28 -14.05 46.17
CA PRO A 56 -10.87 -14.01 45.82
C PRO A 56 -10.23 -12.86 46.59
N ASN A 57 -9.06 -13.10 47.18
CA ASN A 57 -8.36 -12.07 47.92
C ASN A 57 -8.12 -10.90 46.95
N LEU A 58 -8.82 -9.78 47.17
CA LEU A 58 -8.88 -8.67 46.22
C LEU A 58 -7.47 -8.10 45.98
N ASP A 59 -6.63 -8.08 47.01
CA ASP A 59 -5.24 -7.62 46.91
C ASP A 59 -4.39 -8.53 46.03
N GLN A 60 -4.56 -9.85 46.15
CA GLN A 60 -3.94 -10.85 45.26
C GLN A 60 -4.39 -10.64 43.80
N GLN A 61 -5.69 -10.47 43.57
CA GLN A 61 -6.25 -10.30 42.23
C GLN A 61 -5.76 -8.99 41.58
N VAL A 62 -5.73 -7.89 42.32
CA VAL A 62 -5.19 -6.61 41.85
C VAL A 62 -3.70 -6.73 41.54
N GLY A 63 -2.95 -7.45 42.36
CA GLY A 63 -1.53 -7.74 42.12
C GLY A 63 -1.28 -8.52 40.83
N GLU A 64 -2.11 -9.51 40.53
CA GLU A 64 -2.04 -10.30 39.30
C GLU A 64 -2.45 -9.50 38.06
N ILE A 65 -3.54 -8.73 38.14
CA ILE A 65 -3.98 -7.85 37.05
C ILE A 65 -2.90 -6.83 36.72
N ARG A 66 -2.27 -6.22 37.73
CA ARG A 66 -1.14 -5.30 37.54
C ARG A 66 0.01 -5.98 36.82
N ARG A 67 0.38 -7.20 37.22
CA ARG A 67 1.50 -7.95 36.64
C ARG A 67 1.23 -8.33 35.19
N MET A 68 0.03 -8.83 34.88
CA MET A 68 -0.38 -9.16 33.51
C MET A 68 -0.40 -7.93 32.61
N ARG A 69 -0.84 -6.78 33.14
CA ARG A 69 -0.85 -5.52 32.39
C ARG A 69 0.57 -5.07 32.05
N GLU A 70 1.48 -5.12 33.02
CA GLU A 70 2.87 -4.74 32.82
C GLU A 70 3.57 -5.66 31.80
N GLU A 71 3.31 -6.97 31.85
CA GLU A 71 3.81 -7.93 30.85
C GLU A 71 3.25 -7.67 29.44
N LEU A 72 1.98 -7.27 29.33
CA LEU A 72 1.39 -6.91 28.05
C LEU A 72 2.03 -5.64 27.48
N GLU A 73 2.26 -4.63 28.32
CA GLU A 73 2.90 -3.38 27.92
C GLU A 73 4.37 -3.61 27.49
N THR A 74 5.13 -4.45 28.20
CA THR A 74 6.50 -4.79 27.78
C THR A 74 6.51 -5.57 26.47
N ARG A 75 5.62 -6.56 26.33
CA ARG A 75 5.50 -7.34 25.08
C ARG A 75 5.12 -6.45 23.89
N GLN A 76 4.23 -5.50 24.09
CA GLN A 76 3.85 -4.54 23.06
C GLN A 76 5.01 -3.59 22.71
N ALA A 77 5.76 -3.12 23.72
CA ALA A 77 6.92 -2.28 23.49
C ALA A 77 8.03 -3.01 22.73
N GLU A 78 8.29 -4.28 23.05
CA GLU A 78 9.23 -5.12 22.31
C GLU A 78 8.79 -5.37 20.86
N GLU A 79 7.50 -5.57 20.63
CA GLU A 79 6.96 -5.76 19.29
C GLU A 79 7.09 -4.49 18.44
N MET A 80 6.75 -3.33 18.99
CA MET A 80 6.99 -2.04 18.34
C MET A 80 8.48 -1.79 18.08
N ARG A 81 9.35 -2.20 19.02
CA ARG A 81 10.81 -2.10 18.84
C ARG A 81 11.28 -2.97 17.68
N ARG A 82 10.82 -4.22 17.59
CA ARG A 82 11.13 -5.13 16.48
C ARG A 82 10.65 -4.59 15.15
N MET A 83 9.42 -4.09 15.08
CA MET A 83 8.86 -3.50 13.87
C MET A 83 9.71 -2.31 13.39
N ARG A 84 10.18 -1.46 14.32
CA ARG A 84 11.06 -0.34 14.00
C ARG A 84 12.41 -0.81 13.45
N GLU A 85 13.04 -1.79 14.11
CA GLU A 85 14.31 -2.36 13.67
C GLU A 85 14.19 -3.03 12.29
N GLU A 86 13.09 -3.71 12.00
CA GLU A 86 12.83 -4.30 10.69
C GLU A 86 12.68 -3.24 9.59
N LEU A 87 11.92 -2.16 9.86
CA LEU A 87 11.79 -1.05 8.93
C LEU A 87 13.15 -0.37 8.68
N GLU A 88 13.95 -0.20 9.72
CA GLU A 88 15.30 0.37 9.59
C GLU A 88 16.22 -0.54 8.77
N SER A 89 16.19 -1.85 9.02
CA SER A 89 16.91 -2.86 8.23
C SER A 89 16.50 -2.81 6.76
N GLN A 90 15.20 -2.75 6.48
CA GLN A 90 14.68 -2.63 5.12
C GLN A 90 15.18 -1.35 4.44
N ARG A 91 15.15 -0.21 5.14
CA ARG A 91 15.67 1.07 4.61
C ARG A 91 17.17 1.02 4.32
N VAL A 92 17.95 0.38 5.18
CA VAL A 92 19.40 0.20 4.97
C VAL A 92 19.66 -0.67 3.75
N GLU A 93 18.92 -1.76 3.59
CA GLU A 93 19.08 -2.67 2.46
C GLU A 93 18.68 -2.01 1.13
N GLU A 94 17.61 -1.21 1.11
CA GLU A 94 17.22 -0.43 -0.06
C GLU A 94 18.27 0.64 -0.41
N MET A 95 18.83 1.35 0.58
CA MET A 95 19.96 2.25 0.34
C MET A 95 21.17 1.49 -0.22
N ARG A 96 21.50 0.32 0.34
CA ARG A 96 22.62 -0.51 -0.12
C ARG A 96 22.42 -0.91 -1.60
N ARG A 97 21.22 -1.37 -1.97
CA ARG A 97 20.88 -1.72 -3.35
C ARG A 97 21.01 -0.51 -4.28
N MET A 98 20.52 0.65 -3.88
CA MET A 98 20.62 1.87 -4.68
C MET A 98 22.08 2.30 -4.91
N TYR A 99 22.95 2.22 -3.89
CA TYR A 99 24.37 2.50 -4.08
C TYR A 99 25.06 1.49 -5.01
N GLU A 100 24.69 0.21 -4.92
CA GLU A 100 25.19 -0.84 -5.80
C GLU A 100 24.77 -0.59 -7.26
N GLU A 101 23.52 -0.17 -7.49
CA GLU A 101 23.02 0.23 -8.81
C GLU A 101 23.78 1.44 -9.37
N LEU A 102 24.03 2.46 -8.54
CA LEU A 102 24.84 3.62 -8.94
C LEU A 102 26.28 3.23 -9.31
N GLU A 103 26.90 2.31 -8.58
CA GLU A 103 28.26 1.84 -8.89
C GLU A 103 28.28 1.03 -10.18
N ASN A 104 27.26 0.22 -10.44
CA ASN A 104 27.11 -0.50 -11.72
C ASN A 104 26.94 0.47 -12.89
N LEU A 105 26.05 1.47 -12.77
CA LEU A 105 25.85 2.51 -13.77
C LEU A 105 27.13 3.31 -14.01
N ARG A 106 27.88 3.62 -12.94
CA ARG A 106 29.18 4.29 -13.05
C ARG A 106 30.17 3.43 -13.80
N THR A 107 30.25 2.13 -13.50
CA THR A 107 31.14 1.18 -14.16
C THR A 107 30.80 1.02 -15.64
N GLU A 108 29.51 0.93 -15.97
CA GLU A 108 29.02 0.91 -17.35
C GLU A 108 29.42 2.21 -18.08
N ARG A 109 29.17 3.37 -17.46
CA ARG A 109 29.53 4.68 -18.02
C ARG A 109 31.04 4.83 -18.21
N ASN A 110 31.85 4.30 -17.30
CA ASN A 110 33.31 4.31 -17.40
C ASN A 110 33.84 3.35 -18.49
N SER A 111 33.06 2.34 -18.86
CA SER A 111 33.38 1.42 -19.97
C SER A 111 32.93 1.96 -21.33
N ALA A 112 31.99 2.91 -21.33
CA ALA A 112 31.58 3.59 -22.54
C ALA A 112 32.75 4.40 -23.13
N PRO A 113 32.86 4.49 -24.47
CA PRO A 113 33.83 5.39 -25.08
C PRO A 113 33.63 6.81 -24.57
N PRO A 114 34.71 7.61 -24.47
CA PRO A 114 34.58 9.00 -24.04
C PRO A 114 33.52 9.69 -24.91
N PRO A 115 32.71 10.60 -24.33
CA PRO A 115 31.74 11.34 -25.12
C PRO A 115 32.48 11.98 -26.30
N PRO A 116 31.87 12.03 -27.49
CA PRO A 116 32.48 12.71 -28.61
C PRO A 116 32.89 14.12 -28.16
N PRO A 117 34.05 14.62 -28.63
CA PRO A 117 34.47 15.97 -28.29
C PRO A 117 33.29 16.91 -28.52
N ALA A 118 33.06 17.80 -27.54
CA ALA A 118 32.03 18.82 -27.67
C ALA A 118 32.22 19.47 -29.04
N ARG A 119 31.13 19.54 -29.81
CA ARG A 119 31.13 20.15 -31.14
C ARG A 119 31.79 21.51 -30.97
N GLU A 120 32.79 21.81 -31.80
CA GLU A 120 33.36 23.15 -31.81
C GLU A 120 32.21 24.12 -32.06
N VAL A 121 31.88 24.90 -31.02
CA VAL A 121 30.94 25.99 -31.16
C VAL A 121 31.56 26.93 -32.19
N PRO A 122 30.84 27.29 -33.27
CA PRO A 122 31.42 28.05 -34.37
C PRO A 122 31.79 29.49 -34.00
N PHE A 123 31.60 29.87 -32.74
CA PHE A 123 31.83 31.20 -32.20
C PHE A 123 32.95 31.16 -31.15
N SER A 124 33.81 32.19 -31.15
CA SER A 124 34.81 32.38 -30.11
C SER A 124 34.13 32.69 -28.76
N THR A 125 34.85 32.45 -27.66
CA THR A 125 34.37 32.83 -26.32
C THR A 125 34.02 34.30 -26.23
N GLU A 126 34.78 35.17 -26.90
CA GLU A 126 34.48 36.61 -26.99
C GLU A 126 33.10 36.91 -27.59
N VAL A 127 32.68 36.15 -28.61
CA VAL A 127 31.36 36.30 -29.23
C VAL A 127 30.26 35.73 -28.35
N LEU A 128 30.53 34.62 -27.65
CA LEU A 128 29.57 33.99 -26.72
C LEU A 128 29.33 34.83 -25.47
N ASP A 129 30.38 35.52 -24.99
CA ASP A 129 30.34 36.36 -23.79
C ASP A 129 29.97 37.82 -24.10
N ALA A 130 29.69 38.15 -25.36
CA ALA A 130 29.31 39.50 -25.75
C ALA A 130 27.96 39.90 -25.15
N ASP A 131 27.91 41.07 -24.51
CA ASP A 131 26.67 41.63 -23.98
C ASP A 131 25.66 41.88 -25.11
N LEU A 132 24.47 41.28 -24.99
CA LEU A 132 23.36 41.56 -25.91
C LEU A 132 22.79 42.97 -25.64
N PRO A 133 22.40 43.72 -26.69
CA PRO A 133 21.75 45.02 -26.51
C PRO A 133 20.53 44.93 -25.58
N GLN A 134 20.31 45.97 -24.76
CA GLN A 134 19.25 46.01 -23.73
C GLN A 134 17.83 45.76 -24.27
N HIS A 135 17.61 45.92 -25.57
CA HIS A 135 16.33 45.71 -26.24
C HIS A 135 16.33 44.55 -27.23
N PHE A 136 17.37 43.71 -27.21
CA PHE A 136 17.38 42.48 -27.97
C PHE A 136 16.32 41.52 -27.40
N LYS A 137 15.48 41.00 -28.29
CA LYS A 137 14.39 40.07 -27.93
C LYS A 137 14.61 38.77 -28.66
N TYR A 138 14.65 37.68 -27.90
CA TYR A 138 14.57 36.35 -28.46
C TYR A 138 13.14 36.13 -28.95
N HIS A 139 12.99 35.76 -30.23
CA HIS A 139 11.72 35.28 -30.73
C HIS A 139 11.40 33.98 -29.99
N ASN A 140 10.26 33.93 -29.33
CA ASN A 140 9.80 32.73 -28.63
C ASN A 140 9.21 31.72 -29.64
N VAL A 141 10.04 31.27 -30.57
CA VAL A 141 9.79 30.04 -31.29
C VAL A 141 10.63 28.98 -30.61
N GLY A 142 10.00 27.88 -30.20
CA GLY A 142 10.73 26.77 -29.59
C GLY A 142 11.85 26.28 -30.52
N GLU A 143 12.89 25.67 -29.97
CA GLU A 143 14.02 25.16 -30.75
C GLU A 143 13.56 24.11 -31.78
N TYR A 144 14.23 24.07 -32.94
CA TYR A 144 13.97 23.04 -33.94
C TYR A 144 14.57 21.70 -33.48
N ASP A 145 13.72 20.70 -33.26
CA ASP A 145 14.11 19.38 -32.75
C ASP A 145 14.74 18.46 -33.83
N GLY A 146 14.78 18.91 -35.08
CA GLY A 146 15.31 18.15 -36.21
C GLY A 146 14.33 17.15 -36.83
N MET A 147 13.15 16.96 -36.24
CA MET A 147 12.16 15.95 -36.64
C MET A 147 10.86 16.57 -37.18
N GLY A 148 10.57 17.83 -36.85
CA GLY A 148 9.44 18.58 -37.38
C GLY A 148 9.56 18.97 -38.86
N ASP A 149 8.53 19.61 -39.41
CA ASP A 149 8.60 20.20 -40.75
C ASP A 149 9.46 21.49 -40.72
N PRO A 150 10.59 21.54 -41.46
CA PRO A 150 11.43 22.74 -41.53
C PRO A 150 10.67 23.96 -42.03
N GLU A 151 9.76 23.79 -42.99
CA GLU A 151 9.04 24.89 -43.63
C GLU A 151 8.03 25.52 -42.66
N GLU A 152 7.36 24.69 -41.87
CA GLU A 152 6.49 25.14 -40.80
C GLU A 152 7.26 25.87 -39.69
N HIS A 153 8.43 25.35 -39.29
CA HIS A 153 9.27 25.99 -38.28
C HIS A 153 9.74 27.38 -38.73
N LEU A 154 10.18 27.50 -40.00
CA LEU A 154 10.55 28.79 -40.60
C LEU A 154 9.37 29.75 -40.66
N SER A 155 8.19 29.26 -41.09
CA SER A 155 6.97 30.07 -41.13
C SER A 155 6.59 30.61 -39.75
N ARG A 156 6.75 29.82 -38.68
CA ARG A 156 6.51 30.27 -37.29
C ARG A 156 7.51 31.35 -36.87
N PHE A 157 8.78 31.19 -37.20
CA PHE A 157 9.82 32.18 -36.93
C PHE A 157 9.55 33.50 -37.64
N GLU A 158 9.26 33.46 -38.95
CA GLU A 158 8.96 34.65 -39.75
C GLU A 158 7.73 35.38 -39.21
N ASN A 159 6.66 34.66 -38.89
CA ASN A 159 5.46 35.27 -38.30
C ASN A 159 5.75 35.92 -36.93
N ALA A 160 6.52 35.26 -36.07
CA ALA A 160 6.90 35.82 -34.77
C ALA A 160 7.78 37.07 -34.92
N ALA A 161 8.68 37.09 -35.91
CA ALA A 161 9.55 38.23 -36.19
C ALA A 161 8.78 39.41 -36.80
N LEU A 162 7.88 39.14 -37.74
CA LEU A 162 7.08 40.16 -38.42
C LEU A 162 6.06 40.83 -37.49
N LEU A 163 5.39 40.07 -36.62
CA LEU A 163 4.47 40.62 -35.62
C LEU A 163 5.18 41.63 -34.70
N HIS A 164 6.44 41.38 -34.36
CA HIS A 164 7.21 42.24 -33.50
C HIS A 164 7.68 43.54 -34.21
N LEU A 165 7.96 43.48 -35.53
CA LEU A 165 8.20 44.67 -36.34
C LEU A 165 6.94 45.54 -36.48
N CYS A 166 5.76 44.94 -36.67
CA CYS A 166 4.48 45.68 -36.74
C CYS A 166 4.12 46.37 -35.40
N CYS A 167 4.36 45.69 -34.27
CA CYS A 167 4.08 46.26 -32.94
C CYS A 167 5.08 47.36 -32.53
N CYS A 168 6.35 47.29 -32.96
CA CYS A 168 7.33 48.35 -32.72
C CYS A 168 7.27 49.50 -33.74
N GLY A 169 6.84 49.24 -34.99
CA GLY A 169 6.72 50.24 -36.05
C GLY A 169 5.59 51.26 -35.83
N SER A 170 4.61 50.96 -34.97
CA SER A 170 3.53 51.88 -34.64
C SER A 170 3.97 53.07 -33.76
N LEU A 171 5.17 53.03 -33.16
CA LEU A 171 5.72 54.13 -32.36
C LEU A 171 6.59 55.11 -33.17
N LEU A 172 6.94 54.81 -34.44
CA LEU A 172 7.76 55.70 -35.26
C LEU A 172 6.98 56.57 -36.26
N LEU A 173 5.67 56.35 -36.42
CA LEU A 173 4.79 57.14 -37.31
C LEU A 173 3.98 58.23 -36.58
N GLY A 174 4.27 58.48 -35.31
CA GLY A 174 3.63 59.53 -34.50
C GLY A 174 4.50 60.75 -34.21
N LEU A 175 5.59 60.97 -34.96
CA LEU A 175 6.48 62.13 -34.78
C LEU A 175 7.00 62.71 -36.10
N LEU A 176 6.11 62.87 -37.08
CA LEU A 176 6.28 63.86 -38.16
C LEU A 176 5.03 64.73 -38.26
#